data_AF-A0A1M3H9V1-F1
#
_entry.id   AF-A0A1M3H9V1-F1
#
_cell.length_a   1.000
_cell.length_b   1.000
_cell.length_c   1.000
_cell.angle_alpha   90.00
_cell.angle_beta   90.00
_cell.angle_gamma   90.00
#
_symmetry.space_group_name_H-M   'P 1'
#
loop_
_entity.id
_entity.type
_entity.pdbx_description
1 polymer ?
#
loop_
_entity_poly.entity_id
_entity_poly.type
_entity_poly.pdbx_seq_one_letter_code
_entity_poly.pdbx_strand_id
1 'polypeptide(L)'
;MRLKLKNVNEWARLVRNKYSLSYIWELFCAKLEGHIRYFGVSFNIERVKVFVNKAVLTLFKWLNRRSQRKSFNWEQFSLFIGKNPLPKIKVHHPLF
;
A
#
# COMPACT_ATOMS: atom_id res chain seq x y z
N MET A 1 -10.32 6.70 -9.41
CA MET A 1 -9.59 5.53 -8.83
C MET A 1 -8.40 5.08 -9.69
N ARG A 2 -8.56 4.89 -11.01
CA ARG A 2 -7.49 4.40 -11.91
C ARG A 2 -6.20 5.24 -11.90
N LEU A 3 -6.31 6.57 -11.92
CA LEU A 3 -5.15 7.48 -11.93
C LEU A 3 -4.27 7.34 -10.67
N LYS A 4 -4.88 7.18 -9.49
CA LYS A 4 -4.14 7.03 -8.23
C LYS A 4 -3.40 5.70 -8.12
N LEU A 5 -4.02 4.62 -8.61
CA LEU A 5 -3.34 3.32 -8.70
C LEU A 5 -2.18 3.36 -9.69
N LYS A 6 -2.30 4.10 -10.79
CA LYS A 6 -1.19 4.33 -11.73
C LYS A 6 -0.02 5.04 -11.02
N ASN A 7 -0.30 6.05 -10.19
CA ASN A 7 0.72 6.74 -9.41
C ASN A 7 1.41 5.81 -8.39
N VAL A 8 0.65 4.96 -7.70
CA VAL A 8 1.21 3.94 -6.79
C VAL A 8 2.08 2.94 -7.57
N ASN A 9 1.65 2.52 -8.76
CA ASN A 9 2.39 1.60 -9.62
C ASN A 9 3.73 2.20 -10.07
N GLU A 10 3.74 3.44 -10.57
CA GLU A 10 4.98 4.11 -10.97
C GLU A 10 5.90 4.38 -9.77
N TRP A 11 5.36 4.81 -8.63
CA TRP A 11 6.14 4.98 -7.42
C TRP A 11 6.77 3.65 -6.95
N ALA A 12 5.98 2.57 -6.89
CA ALA A 12 6.48 1.25 -6.51
C ALA A 12 7.55 0.75 -7.47
N ARG A 13 7.39 1.01 -8.78
CA ARG A 13 8.40 0.74 -9.80
C ARG A 13 9.69 1.49 -9.48
N LEU A 14 9.66 2.80 -9.24
CA LEU A 14 10.87 3.60 -9.00
C LEU A 14 11.59 3.22 -7.69
N VAL A 15 10.83 2.93 -6.64
CA VAL A 15 11.37 2.74 -5.29
C VAL A 15 11.95 1.33 -5.07
N ARG A 16 11.49 0.32 -5.84
CA ARG A 16 11.74 -1.11 -5.60
C ARG A 16 13.22 -1.49 -5.44
N ASN A 17 14.13 -0.83 -6.17
CA ASN A 17 15.57 -1.12 -6.15
C ASN A 17 16.38 -0.08 -5.37
N LYS A 18 15.76 1.04 -4.97
CA LYS A 18 16.47 2.21 -4.44
C LYS A 18 16.72 2.13 -2.92
N TYR A 19 15.82 1.47 -2.18
CA TYR A 19 15.89 1.43 -0.72
C TYR A 19 15.68 0.02 -0.15
N SER A 20 15.93 -0.17 1.14
CA SER A 20 15.65 -1.42 1.85
C SER A 20 14.14 -1.68 1.94
N LEU A 21 13.74 -2.94 2.14
CA LEU A 21 12.32 -3.31 2.25
C LEU A 21 11.61 -2.55 3.37
N SER A 22 12.25 -2.45 4.55
CA SER A 22 11.68 -1.76 5.72
C SER A 22 11.40 -0.28 5.41
N TYR A 23 12.33 0.41 4.75
CA TYR A 23 12.14 1.80 4.38
C TYR A 23 11.07 1.99 3.28
N ILE A 24 11.03 1.08 2.30
CA ILE A 24 9.96 1.08 1.28
C ILE A 24 8.59 0.91 1.95
N TRP A 25 8.50 0.01 2.94
CA TRP A 25 7.27 -0.26 3.67
C TRP A 25 6.81 0.95 4.48
N GLU A 26 7.72 1.61 5.19
CA GLU A 26 7.43 2.82 5.96
C GLU A 26 6.89 3.95 5.06
N LEU A 27 7.56 4.22 3.93
CA LEU A 27 7.11 5.20 2.95
C LEU A 27 5.74 4.83 2.35
N PHE A 28 5.50 3.55 2.13
CA PHE A 28 4.22 3.06 1.63
C PHE A 28 3.09 3.30 2.64
N CYS A 29 3.32 2.98 3.92
CA CYS A 29 2.37 3.23 4.99
C CYS A 29 2.07 4.73 5.14
N ALA A 30 3.08 5.61 5.11
CA ALA A 30 2.87 7.05 5.18
C ALA A 30 2.02 7.58 4.01
N LYS A 31 2.25 7.08 2.79
CA LYS A 31 1.44 7.42 1.61
C LYS A 31 0.00 6.93 1.72
N LEU A 32 -0.20 5.71 2.22
CA LEU A 32 -1.53 5.15 2.46
C LEU A 32 -2.26 5.93 3.54
N GLU A 33 -1.59 6.31 4.62
CA GLU A 33 -2.18 7.10 5.70
C GLU A 33 -2.67 8.45 5.18
N GLY A 34 -1.86 9.17 4.41
CA GLY A 34 -2.29 10.42 3.78
C GLY A 34 -3.52 10.23 2.88
N HIS A 35 -3.58 9.11 2.15
CA HIS A 35 -4.75 8.78 1.33
C HIS A 35 -5.99 8.45 2.17
N ILE A 36 -5.85 7.64 3.22
CA ILE A 36 -6.93 7.27 4.13
C ILE A 36 -7.45 8.52 4.84
N ARG A 37 -6.58 9.42 5.30
CA ARG A 37 -6.99 10.65 5.98
C ARG A 37 -7.79 11.57 5.06
N TYR A 38 -7.35 11.74 3.81
CA TYR A 38 -8.01 12.61 2.84
C TYR A 38 -9.33 12.01 2.31
N PHE A 39 -9.40 10.69 2.08
CA PHE A 39 -10.56 10.03 1.46
C PHE A 39 -11.44 9.25 2.45
N GLY A 40 -11.07 9.21 3.74
CA GLY A 40 -11.76 8.53 4.83
C GLY A 40 -13.01 9.26 5.28
N VAL A 41 -13.92 9.48 4.34
CA VAL A 41 -15.28 9.98 4.55
C VAL A 41 -16.22 8.78 4.66
N SER A 42 -17.24 8.84 5.51
CA SER A 42 -18.11 7.70 5.87
C SER A 42 -18.64 6.88 4.67
N PHE A 43 -18.99 7.53 3.56
CA PHE A 43 -19.53 6.86 2.35
C PHE A 43 -18.47 6.30 1.38
N ASN A 44 -17.17 6.54 1.62
CA ASN A 44 -16.09 6.13 0.72
C ASN A 44 -15.17 5.04 1.31
N ILE A 45 -15.46 4.52 2.51
CA ILE A 45 -14.62 3.53 3.19
C ILE A 45 -14.39 2.28 2.33
N GLU A 46 -15.43 1.75 1.70
CA GLU A 46 -15.30 0.55 0.83
C GLU A 46 -14.38 0.82 -0.37
N ARG A 47 -14.46 2.02 -0.97
CA ARG A 47 -13.55 2.41 -2.06
C ARG A 47 -12.12 2.58 -1.56
N VAL A 48 -11.93 3.09 -0.35
CA VAL A 48 -10.60 3.21 0.29
C VAL A 48 -10.02 1.82 0.57
N LYS A 49 -10.81 0.88 1.11
CA LYS A 49 -10.40 -0.52 1.31
C LYS A 49 -9.95 -1.17 -0.01
N VAL A 50 -10.76 -1.06 -1.06
CA VAL A 50 -10.41 -1.59 -2.39
C VAL A 50 -9.13 -0.94 -2.93
N PHE A 51 -8.92 0.35 -2.70
CA PHE A 51 -7.69 1.03 -3.09
C PHE A 51 -6.46 0.49 -2.34
N VAL A 52 -6.55 0.39 -1.00
CA VAL A 52 -5.47 -0.13 -0.15
C VAL A 52 -5.10 -1.55 -0.58
N ASN A 53 -6.08 -2.43 -0.77
CA ASN A 53 -5.84 -3.80 -1.23
C ASN A 53 -5.11 -3.84 -2.57
N LYS A 54 -5.56 -3.04 -3.56
CA LYS A 54 -4.89 -2.97 -4.87
C LYS A 54 -3.49 -2.37 -4.79
N ALA A 55 -3.28 -1.38 -3.92
CA ALA A 55 -1.98 -0.78 -3.68
C ALA A 55 -0.99 -1.80 -3.07
N VAL A 56 -1.44 -2.59 -2.09
CA VAL A 56 -0.66 -3.65 -1.44
C VAL A 56 -0.25 -4.73 -2.45
N LEU A 57 -1.19 -5.20 -3.28
CA LEU A 57 -0.89 -6.17 -4.35
C LEU A 57 0.10 -5.60 -5.38
N THR A 58 -0.02 -4.31 -5.69
CA THR A 58 0.90 -3.62 -6.60
C THR A 58 2.31 -3.57 -6.02
N LEU A 59 2.44 -3.25 -4.73
CA LEU A 59 3.73 -3.25 -4.05
C LEU A 59 4.34 -4.66 -4.00
N PHE A 60 3.56 -5.66 -3.60
CA PHE A 60 3.97 -7.07 -3.61
C PHE A 60 4.52 -7.52 -4.97
N LYS A 61 3.81 -7.15 -6.04
CA LYS A 61 4.22 -7.42 -7.43
C LYS A 61 5.59 -6.81 -7.75
N TRP A 62 5.84 -5.55 -7.37
CA TRP A 62 7.12 -4.88 -7.67
C TRP A 62 8.27 -5.31 -6.78
N LEU A 63 8.01 -5.62 -5.51
CA LEU A 63 9.01 -6.21 -4.62
C LEU A 63 9.50 -7.56 -5.16
N ASN A 64 8.59 -8.38 -5.68
CA ASN A 64 8.94 -9.64 -6.34
C ASN A 64 9.58 -9.50 -7.73
N ARG A 65 9.71 -8.27 -8.25
CA ARG A 65 10.41 -7.94 -9.50
C ARG A 65 11.74 -7.20 -9.27
N ARG A 66 12.20 -7.14 -8.01
CA ARG A 66 13.45 -6.51 -7.59
C ARG A 66 14.68 -7.38 -7.91
N SER A 67 14.53 -8.70 -7.89
CA SER A 67 15.61 -9.68 -7.96
C SER A 67 15.26 -10.81 -8.93
N GLN A 68 16.27 -11.53 -9.43
CA GLN A 68 16.11 -12.78 -10.19
C GLN A 68 15.39 -13.87 -9.37
N ARG A 69 15.39 -13.77 -8.04
CA ARG A 69 14.56 -14.60 -7.15
C ARG A 69 13.36 -13.80 -6.62
N LYS A 70 12.18 -14.42 -6.64
CA LYS A 70 10.99 -13.89 -5.96
C LYS A 70 11.33 -13.68 -4.48
N SER A 71 11.25 -12.44 -4.00
CA SER A 71 11.60 -12.09 -2.62
C SER A 71 10.58 -12.60 -1.60
N PHE A 72 9.31 -12.73 -2.00
CA PHE A 72 8.20 -13.16 -1.13
C PHE A 72 7.23 -14.07 -1.87
N ASN A 73 6.82 -15.18 -1.23
CA ASN A 73 5.53 -15.79 -1.51
C ASN A 73 4.41 -15.03 -0.75
N TRP A 74 3.14 -15.32 -1.05
CA TRP A 74 2.02 -14.59 -0.44
C TRP A 74 1.93 -14.81 1.08
N GLU A 75 2.25 -16.01 1.56
CA GLU A 75 2.23 -16.36 2.99
C GLU A 75 3.27 -15.58 3.79
N GLN A 76 4.52 -15.54 3.30
CA GLN A 76 5.61 -14.74 3.88
C GLN A 76 5.27 -13.25 3.87
N PHE A 77 4.63 -12.77 2.81
CA PHE A 77 4.19 -11.39 2.74
C PHE A 77 3.04 -11.09 3.71
N SER A 78 2.10 -12.02 3.88
CA SER A 78 1.03 -11.92 4.88
C SER A 78 1.60 -11.88 6.30
N LEU A 79 2.58 -12.74 6.62
CA LEU A 79 3.31 -12.70 7.89
C LEU A 79 4.05 -11.37 8.09
N PHE A 80 4.67 -10.85 7.03
CA PHE A 80 5.34 -9.55 7.06
C PHE A 80 4.35 -8.41 7.36
N ILE A 81 3.17 -8.40 6.72
CA ILE A 81 2.10 -7.43 7.00
C ILE A 81 1.59 -7.58 8.43
N GLY A 82 1.45 -8.82 8.93
CA GLY A 82 1.04 -9.09 10.31
C GLY A 82 2.02 -8.51 11.33
N LYS A 83 3.33 -8.56 11.05
CA LYS A 83 4.37 -7.94 11.88
C LYS A 83 4.49 -6.42 11.69
N ASN A 84 4.17 -5.92 10.49
CA ASN A 84 4.28 -4.51 10.14
C ASN A 84 2.91 -4.01 9.65
N PRO A 85 1.98 -3.70 10.56
CA PRO A 85 0.59 -3.45 10.20
C PRO A 85 0.43 -2.23 9.28
N LEU A 86 -0.51 -2.35 8.34
CA LEU A 86 -0.94 -1.24 7.50
C LEU A 86 -1.64 -0.15 8.34
N PRO A 87 -1.63 1.12 7.90
CA PRO A 87 -2.36 2.18 8.57
C PRO A 87 -3.84 1.83 8.67
N LYS A 88 -4.43 2.04 9.86
CA LYS A 88 -5.84 1.75 10.12
C LYS A 88 -6.73 2.62 9.24
N ILE A 89 -7.64 1.99 8.50
CA ILE A 89 -8.68 2.69 7.76
C ILE A 89 -9.68 3.22 8.79
N LYS A 90 -9.64 4.52 9.05
CA LYS A 90 -10.57 5.21 9.96
C LYS A 90 -11.41 6.21 9.18
N VAL A 91 -12.63 6.43 9.65
CA VAL A 91 -13.43 7.59 9.23
C VAL A 91 -12.84 8.81 9.93
N HIS A 92 -12.29 9.73 9.14
CA HIS A 92 -11.73 10.98 9.64
C HIS A 92 -12.69 12.15 9.48
N HIS A 93 -13.61 12.06 8.52
CA HIS A 93 -14.64 13.07 8.28
C HIS A 93 -16.01 12.41 8.38
N PRO A 94 -16.62 12.36 9.59
CA PRO A 94 -18.03 12.04 9.72
C PRO A 94 -18.82 13.15 9.02
N LEU A 95 -19.72 12.79 8.11
CA LEU A 95 -20.61 13.75 7.44
C LEU A 95 -21.89 14.04 8.24
N PHE A 96 -22.02 13.50 9.45
CA PHE A 96 -23.11 13.77 10.40
C PHE A 96 -22.56 13.60 11.82
#